data_AF-A0A1H3VXF4-F1
#
_entry.id   AF-A0A1H3VXF4-F1
#
_cell.length_a   1.000
_cell.length_b   1.000
_cell.length_c   1.000
_cell.angle_alpha   90.00
_cell.angle_beta   90.00
_cell.angle_gamma   90.00
#
_symmetry.space_group_name_H-M   'P 1'
#
loop_
_entity.id
_entity.type
_entity.pdbx_description
1 polymer ?
#
loop_
_entity_poly.entity_id
_entity_poly.type
_entity_poly.pdbx_seq_one_letter_code
_entity_poly.pdbx_strand_id
1 'polypeptide(L)'
;MIHPSYVDLMNVVNQDVEEGDTPIINSRYSIVMATAKRARQIVDGDEPMIGDAEGMKPLSIAVKELEQSKLQILPQDEREAEELEEEEVREAKALEATLGGEEGTSDNADEAAEALAAPSEDESPVIED
;
A
#
# COMPACT_ATOMS: atom_id res chain seq x y z
N MET A 1 -3.30 26.13 28.23
CA MET A 1 -3.33 24.84 27.49
C MET A 1 -2.31 24.93 26.36
N ILE A 2 -1.79 23.79 25.91
CA ILE A 2 -0.96 23.75 24.71
C ILE A 2 -1.88 24.04 23.52
N HIS A 3 -1.55 25.06 22.74
CA HIS A 3 -2.26 25.45 21.53
C HIS A 3 -1.33 25.25 20.33
N PRO A 4 -1.84 24.75 19.19
CA PRO A 4 -3.17 24.17 19.01
C PRO A 4 -3.37 22.82 19.69
N SER A 5 -4.59 22.55 20.14
CA SER A 5 -5.02 21.23 20.59
C SER A 5 -5.38 20.35 19.39
N TYR A 6 -5.49 19.04 19.61
CA TYR A 6 -5.97 18.13 18.57
C TYR A 6 -7.33 18.53 18.01
N VAL A 7 -8.26 18.96 18.88
CA VAL A 7 -9.60 19.35 18.46
C VAL A 7 -9.55 20.58 17.56
N ASP A 8 -8.67 21.54 17.87
CA ASP A 8 -8.47 22.72 17.03
C ASP A 8 -8.00 22.34 15.63
N LEU A 9 -6.97 21.47 15.54
CA LEU A 9 -6.46 20.99 14.25
C LEU A 9 -7.50 20.18 13.47
N MET A 10 -8.28 19.35 14.16
CA MET A 10 -9.34 18.55 13.53
C MET A 10 -10.41 19.43 12.90
N ASN A 11 -10.79 20.52 13.58
CA ASN A 11 -11.78 21.46 13.08
C ASN A 11 -11.24 22.25 11.89
N VAL A 12 -9.99 22.74 11.96
CA VAL A 12 -9.34 23.46 10.86
C VAL A 12 -9.26 22.61 9.60
N VAL A 13 -8.92 21.33 9.72
CA VAL A 13 -8.77 20.47 8.53
C VAL A 13 -10.10 20.10 7.90
N ASN A 14 -11.14 19.87 8.70
CA ASN A 14 -12.45 19.50 8.19
C ASN A 14 -13.36 20.71 7.91
N GLN A 15 -12.87 21.95 8.02
CA GLN A 15 -13.69 23.16 7.88
C GLN A 15 -14.29 23.31 6.47
N ASP A 16 -13.63 22.76 5.46
CA ASP A 16 -13.99 22.88 4.05
C ASP A 16 -14.84 21.68 3.55
N VAL A 17 -15.22 20.76 4.45
CA VAL A 17 -16.05 19.59 4.13
C VAL A 17 -17.53 19.97 4.30
N GLU A 18 -18.34 19.79 3.26
CA GLU A 18 -19.78 20.07 3.32
C GLU A 18 -20.50 19.14 4.32
N GLU A 19 -21.53 19.66 4.99
CA GLU A 19 -22.33 18.87 5.93
C GLU A 19 -23.02 17.71 5.21
N GLY A 20 -22.52 16.49 5.43
CA GLY A 20 -23.01 15.27 4.79
C GLY A 20 -21.94 14.49 4.02
N ASP A 21 -20.82 15.14 3.70
CA ASP A 21 -19.67 14.49 3.08
C ASP A 21 -18.78 13.78 4.10
N THR A 22 -17.98 12.82 3.61
CA THR A 22 -17.03 12.11 4.45
C THR A 22 -15.93 13.06 4.93
N PRO A 23 -15.71 13.19 6.25
CA PRO A 23 -14.67 14.06 6.77
C PRO A 23 -13.29 13.58 6.31
N ILE A 24 -12.45 14.54 5.91
CA ILE A 24 -11.09 14.31 5.41
C ILE A 24 -10.26 13.58 6.46
N ILE A 25 -10.48 13.88 7.74
CA ILE A 25 -9.80 13.21 8.85
C ILE A 25 -10.82 12.62 9.80
N ASN A 26 -10.62 11.35 10.17
CA ASN A 26 -11.34 10.65 11.24
C ASN A 26 -10.43 10.21 12.38
N SER A 27 -9.11 10.42 12.27
CA SER A 27 -8.13 9.91 13.23
C SER A 27 -7.06 10.93 13.60
N ARG A 28 -6.63 10.88 14.86
CA ARG A 28 -5.45 11.59 15.36
C ARG A 28 -4.18 11.24 14.58
N TYR A 29 -4.09 9.99 14.12
CA TYR A 29 -2.91 9.47 13.45
C TYR A 29 -2.69 10.14 12.09
N SER A 30 -3.75 10.51 11.37
CA SER A 30 -3.64 11.21 10.09
C SER A 30 -2.93 12.56 10.23
N ILE A 31 -3.29 13.34 11.26
CA ILE A 31 -2.64 14.63 11.56
C ILE A 31 -1.17 14.42 11.91
N VAL A 32 -0.86 13.42 12.74
CA VAL A 32 0.52 13.09 13.14
C VAL A 32 1.36 12.69 11.93
N MET A 33 0.82 11.84 11.04
CA MET A 33 1.53 11.40 9.84
C MET A 33 1.78 12.55 8.87
N ALA A 34 0.78 13.38 8.60
CA ALA A 34 0.91 14.53 7.71
C ALA A 34 1.94 15.55 8.24
N THR A 35 1.84 15.92 9.52
CA THR A 35 2.76 16.87 10.15
C THR A 35 4.19 16.30 10.25
N ALA A 36 4.35 14.99 10.48
CA ALA A 36 5.66 14.34 10.46
C ALA A 36 6.27 14.28 9.05
N LYS A 37 5.47 14.00 8.02
CA LYS A 37 5.91 14.03 6.61
C LYS A 37 6.35 15.44 6.23
N ARG A 38 5.56 16.45 6.57
CA ARG A 38 5.89 17.85 6.31
C ARG A 38 7.13 18.32 7.08
N ALA A 39 7.28 17.91 8.34
CA ALA A 39 8.48 18.23 9.12
C ALA A 39 9.75 17.65 8.48
N ARG A 40 9.68 16.45 7.88
CA ARG A 40 10.82 15.88 7.12
C ARG A 40 11.16 16.69 5.89
N GLN A 41 10.17 17.11 5.10
CA GLN A 41 10.38 17.99 3.95
C GLN A 41 11.13 19.28 4.34
N ILE A 42 10.75 19.90 5.46
CA ILE A 42 11.44 21.10 5.98
C ILE A 42 12.90 20.79 6.38
N VAL A 43 13.15 19.62 6.97
CA VAL A 43 14.52 19.17 7.29
C VAL A 43 15.34 18.93 6.02
N ASP A 44 14.71 18.44 4.96
CA ASP A 44 15.34 18.17 3.66
C ASP A 44 15.59 19.45 2.84
N GLY A 45 15.09 20.60 3.30
CA GLY A 45 15.39 21.92 2.74
C GLY A 45 14.19 22.67 2.18
N ASP A 46 12.98 22.12 2.25
CA ASP A 46 11.77 22.83 1.80
C ASP A 46 11.54 24.09 2.65
N GLU A 47 11.19 25.19 1.98
CA GLU A 47 10.87 26.44 2.64
C GLU A 47 9.56 26.32 3.45
N PRO A 48 9.53 26.86 4.69
CA PRO A 48 8.30 27.02 5.45
C PRO A 48 7.26 27.89 4.72
N MET A 49 5.99 27.52 4.82
CA MET A 49 4.85 28.25 4.25
C MET A 49 4.31 29.35 5.17
N ILE A 50 5.00 29.62 6.29
CA ILE A 50 4.66 30.64 7.29
C ILE A 50 5.80 31.64 7.44
N GLY A 51 5.46 32.92 7.65
CA GLY A 51 6.45 34.00 7.71
C GLY A 51 7.24 34.10 9.02
N ASP A 52 6.80 33.44 10.08
CA ASP A 52 7.41 33.50 11.42
C ASP A 52 8.03 32.16 11.85
N ALA A 53 8.58 31.42 10.87
CA ALA A 53 9.23 30.13 11.08
C ALA A 53 10.64 30.21 11.70
N GLU A 54 11.25 31.40 11.74
CA GLU A 54 12.64 31.56 12.19
C GLU A 54 12.83 31.08 13.64
N GLY A 55 13.80 30.19 13.85
CA GLY A 55 14.09 29.61 15.17
C GLY A 55 13.09 28.55 15.64
N MET A 56 12.06 28.23 14.86
CA MET A 56 11.11 27.16 15.19
C MET A 56 11.66 25.78 14.81
N LYS A 57 11.27 24.75 15.58
CA LYS A 57 11.57 23.36 15.21
C LYS A 57 10.74 22.95 13.99
N PRO A 58 11.24 22.10 13.08
CA PRO A 58 10.51 21.68 11.88
C PRO A 58 9.10 21.15 12.16
N LEU A 59 8.93 20.35 13.21
CA LEU A 59 7.61 19.85 13.60
C LEU A 59 6.65 20.96 14.05
N SER A 60 7.16 21.96 14.78
CA SER A 60 6.36 23.11 15.21
C SER A 60 5.92 23.96 14.01
N ILE A 61 6.78 24.08 13.00
CA ILE A 61 6.44 24.74 11.73
C ILE A 61 5.32 23.97 11.04
N ALA A 62 5.45 22.66 10.86
CA ALA A 62 4.44 21.83 10.20
C ALA A 62 3.06 21.87 10.88
N VAL A 63 3.02 21.86 12.23
CA VAL A 63 1.76 22.00 12.99
C VAL A 63 1.13 23.37 12.76
N LYS A 64 1.94 24.43 12.69
CA LYS A 64 1.47 25.80 12.49
C LYS A 64 1.05 26.07 11.05
N GLU A 65 1.73 25.46 10.08
CA GLU A 65 1.28 25.43 8.68
C GLU A 65 -0.09 24.76 8.57
N LEU A 66 -0.34 23.66 9.30
CA LEU A 66 -1.66 23.00 9.34
C LEU A 66 -2.73 23.90 9.99
N GLU A 67 -2.41 24.51 11.14
CA GLU A 67 -3.31 25.44 11.85
C GLU A 67 -3.71 26.65 10.98
N GLN A 68 -2.79 27.14 10.14
CA GLN A 68 -3.04 28.26 9.22
C GLN A 68 -3.57 27.82 7.84
N SER A 69 -4.01 26.56 7.71
CA SER A 69 -4.48 25.94 6.46
C SER A 69 -3.49 26.07 5.29
N LYS A 70 -2.19 26.20 5.56
CA LYS A 70 -1.11 26.21 4.56
C LYS A 70 -0.70 24.80 4.16
N LEU A 71 -0.74 23.88 5.11
CA LEU A 71 -0.62 22.44 4.87
C LEU A 71 -2.02 21.86 4.74
N GLN A 72 -2.32 21.19 3.63
CA GLN A 72 -3.57 20.44 3.44
C GLN A 72 -3.30 18.94 3.51
N ILE A 73 -4.22 18.22 4.15
CA ILE A 73 -4.22 16.77 4.21
C ILE A 73 -5.22 16.31 3.17
N LEU A 74 -4.72 15.73 2.08
CA LEU A 74 -5.59 15.18 1.05
C LEU A 74 -6.05 13.78 1.49
N PRO A 75 -7.33 13.42 1.26
CA PRO A 75 -7.74 12.03 1.32
C PRO A 75 -6.85 11.25 0.34
N GLN A 76 -6.17 10.21 0.81
CA GLN A 76 -5.70 9.20 -0.13
C GLN A 76 -6.98 8.55 -0.64
N ASP A 77 -7.25 8.67 -1.94
CA ASP A 77 -8.34 7.91 -2.54
C ASP A 77 -8.09 6.45 -2.17
N GLU A 78 -9.08 5.74 -1.61
CA GLU A 78 -8.91 4.32 -1.25
C GLU A 78 -8.39 3.53 -2.47
N ARG A 79 -8.78 3.98 -3.67
CA ARG A 79 -8.28 3.49 -4.96
C ARG A 79 -6.79 3.76 -5.19
N GLU A 80 -6.28 4.94 -4.84
CA GLU A 80 -4.85 5.24 -4.98
C GLU A 80 -4.02 4.41 -3.99
N ALA A 81 -4.53 4.17 -2.78
CA ALA A 81 -3.88 3.29 -1.82
C ALA A 81 -3.89 1.83 -2.30
N GLU A 82 -5.03 1.33 -2.80
CA GLU A 82 -5.17 0.01 -3.41
C GLU A 82 -4.26 -0.14 -4.64
N GLU A 83 -4.20 0.85 -5.53
CA GLU A 83 -3.36 0.84 -6.72
C GLU A 83 -1.86 0.78 -6.37
N LEU A 84 -1.42 1.54 -5.37
CA LEU A 84 -0.03 1.49 -4.88
C LEU A 84 0.30 0.12 -4.26
N GLU A 85 -0.60 -0.45 -3.46
CA GLU A 85 -0.44 -1.79 -2.90
C GLU A 85 -0.38 -2.87 -4.01
N GLU A 86 -1.23 -2.75 -5.03
CA GLU A 86 -1.22 -3.65 -6.20
C GLU A 86 0.08 -3.54 -7.01
N GLU A 87 0.62 -2.33 -7.19
CA GLU A 87 1.90 -2.12 -7.86
C GLU A 87 3.08 -2.71 -7.08
N GLU A 88 3.13 -2.51 -5.76
CA GLU A 88 4.16 -3.12 -4.91
C GLU A 88 4.13 -4.65 -4.96
N VAL A 89 2.94 -5.25 -4.93
CA VAL A 89 2.77 -6.71 -5.09
C VAL A 89 3.22 -7.18 -6.48
N ARG A 90 2.92 -6.41 -7.53
CA ARG A 90 3.30 -6.71 -8.90
C ARG A 90 4.83 -6.65 -9.08
N GLU A 91 5.48 -5.63 -8.54
CA GLU A 91 6.95 -5.51 -8.56
C GLU A 91 7.63 -6.64 -7.78
N ALA A 92 7.14 -6.96 -6.58
CA ALA A 92 7.67 -8.07 -5.78
C ALA A 92 7.59 -9.41 -6.53
N LYS A 93 6.44 -9.67 -7.17
CA LYS A 93 6.22 -10.90 -7.95
C LYS A 93 7.06 -10.95 -9.22
N ALA A 94 7.28 -9.81 -9.88
CA ALA A 94 8.16 -9.72 -11.03
C ALA A 94 9.63 -9.98 -10.64
N LEU A 95 10.08 -9.45 -9.51
CA LEU A 95 11.43 -9.69 -8.99
C LEU A 95 11.64 -11.17 -8.65
N GLU A 96 10.66 -11.81 -8.01
CA GLU A 96 10.69 -13.25 -7.70
C GLU A 96 10.79 -14.11 -8.98
N ALA A 97 10.02 -13.78 -10.02
CA ALA A 97 10.07 -14.48 -11.29
C ALA A 97 11.43 -14.33 -12.00
N THR A 98 12.12 -13.20 -11.82
CA THR A 98 13.48 -13.00 -12.37
C THR A 98 14.57 -13.74 -11.59
N LEU A 99 14.36 -14.00 -10.30
CA LEU A 99 15.33 -14.68 -9.42
C LEU A 99 15.13 -16.21 -9.39
N GLY A 100 13.95 -16.71 -9.73
CA GLY A 100 13.63 -18.15 -9.76
C GLY A 100 14.11 -18.93 -11.00
N GLY A 101 14.92 -18.32 -11.86
CA GLY A 101 15.33 -18.86 -13.16
C GLY A 101 16.59 -19.73 -13.18
N GLU A 102 17.26 -19.96 -12.04
CA GLU A 102 18.52 -20.69 -11.99
C GLU A 102 18.48 -21.89 -11.03
N GLU A 103 17.74 -22.96 -11.37
CA GLU A 103 18.10 -24.32 -10.97
C GLU A 103 18.01 -25.29 -12.16
N GLY A 104 19.17 -25.48 -12.80
CA GLY A 104 19.72 -26.78 -13.20
C GLY A 104 18.87 -27.72 -14.07
N THR A 105 19.15 -27.70 -15.38
CA THR A 105 19.08 -28.92 -16.20
C THR A 105 20.27 -29.81 -15.84
N SER A 106 20.07 -31.12 -15.60
CA SER A 106 21.04 -32.20 -15.86
C SER A 106 20.49 -33.58 -15.45
N ASP A 107 20.26 -34.40 -16.48
CA ASP A 107 20.44 -35.86 -16.56
C ASP A 107 19.65 -36.84 -15.65
N ASN A 108 18.77 -37.63 -16.28
CA ASN A 108 19.20 -38.97 -16.74
C ASN A 108 18.24 -39.56 -17.80
N ALA A 109 18.82 -40.06 -18.89
CA ALA A 109 18.16 -40.81 -19.95
C ALA A 109 18.67 -42.26 -19.92
N ASP A 110 17.76 -43.20 -19.68
CA ASP A 110 17.82 -44.64 -20.05
C ASP A 110 16.55 -45.28 -19.45
N GLU A 111 15.79 -46.17 -20.07
CA GLU A 111 16.06 -47.10 -21.15
C GLU A 111 14.68 -47.55 -21.71
N ALA A 112 14.56 -47.69 -23.03
CA ALA A 112 13.38 -48.22 -23.69
C ALA A 112 13.51 -49.74 -23.93
N ALA A 113 12.70 -50.55 -23.25
CA ALA A 113 12.35 -51.94 -23.58
C ALA A 113 11.19 -52.32 -22.63
N GLU A 114 10.07 -52.96 -22.99
CA GLU A 114 9.85 -54.03 -23.95
C GLU A 114 8.32 -54.14 -24.17
N ALA A 115 7.89 -54.40 -25.41
CA ALA A 115 6.51 -54.74 -25.76
C ALA A 115 6.21 -56.23 -25.50
N LEU A 116 4.92 -56.61 -25.56
CA LEU A 116 4.28 -57.95 -25.48
C LEU A 116 3.72 -58.31 -24.08
N ALA A 117 2.49 -58.79 -23.89
CA ALA A 117 1.42 -59.22 -24.80
C ALA A 117 0.07 -59.25 -24.03
N ALA A 118 -1.03 -58.87 -24.69
CA ALA A 118 -2.37 -59.38 -24.38
C ALA A 118 -2.56 -60.71 -25.12
N PRO A 119 -3.24 -61.72 -24.53
CA PRO A 119 -4.64 -62.00 -24.88
C PRO A 119 -5.40 -62.65 -23.68
N SER A 120 -6.70 -62.98 -23.64
CA SER A 120 -7.94 -62.80 -24.38
C SER A 120 -9.05 -63.46 -23.52
N GLU A 121 -10.26 -62.91 -23.55
CA GLU A 121 -11.58 -63.59 -23.52
C GLU A 121 -11.99 -64.52 -22.36
N ASP A 122 -13.09 -64.16 -21.69
CA ASP A 122 -14.24 -65.08 -21.59
C ASP A 122 -15.56 -64.28 -21.53
N GLU A 123 -16.52 -64.68 -22.37
CA GLU A 123 -17.82 -64.07 -22.62
C GLU A 123 -18.91 -64.61 -21.66
N SER A 124 -19.69 -63.70 -21.06
CA SER A 124 -21.17 -63.76 -20.90
C SER A 124 -21.80 -64.93 -20.10
N PRO A 125 -23.13 -64.99 -19.78
CA PRO A 125 -24.28 -64.13 -20.15
C PRO A 125 -25.19 -63.65 -18.96
N VAL A 126 -25.89 -62.50 -19.08
CA VAL A 126 -27.35 -62.26 -19.33
C VAL A 126 -28.29 -62.96 -18.31
N ILE A 127 -29.25 -62.32 -17.63
CA ILE A 127 -30.61 -61.92 -18.11
C ILE A 127 -31.28 -60.96 -17.10
N GLU A 128 -31.89 -59.88 -17.60
CA GLU A 128 -32.95 -59.10 -16.95
C GLU A 128 -34.33 -59.65 -17.36
N ASP A 129 -35.28 -59.70 -16.41
CA ASP A 129 -36.73 -59.73 -16.63
C ASP A 129 -37.37 -58.71 -15.66
#